data_AF-A0A3A0AQ67-F1
#
_entry.id   AF-A0A3A0AQ67-F1
#
_cell.length_a   1.000
_cell.length_b   1.000
_cell.length_c   1.000
_cell.angle_alpha   90.00
_cell.angle_beta   90.00
_cell.angle_gamma   90.00
#
_symmetry.space_group_name_H-M   'P 1'
#
loop_
_entity.id
_entity.type
_entity.pdbx_description
1 polymer ?
#
loop_
_entity_poly.entity_id
_entity_poly.type
_entity_poly.pdbx_seq_one_letter_code
_entity_poly.pdbx_strand_id
1 'polypeptide(L)'
;MSHAIRLSVAGAIVVCGWVTIGWLIVVHDVGARGATSPIGLTAIALFIAVPYLSFLRLARHWSAPFFEIEATLGWSVFLGVLTFRQPAVSPSTFDILLFLAPLTVALAACCTAIAFATMRRAAGVEDSSFVDARRRGYMASITIIALGMLAGLGVLSLVLGLLLVTVVVLAELLIALHGRPRRGRHVNALSAPASARSGRGS
;
A
#
# COMPACT_ATOMS: atom_id res chain seq x y z
N MET A 1 -14.49 -19.82 -21.62
CA MET A 1 -14.26 -18.37 -21.38
C MET A 1 -12.85 -18.19 -20.83
N SER A 2 -11.95 -17.54 -21.56
CA SER A 2 -10.50 -17.55 -21.28
C SER A 2 -10.14 -16.79 -19.99
N HIS A 3 -9.06 -17.21 -19.32
CA HIS A 3 -8.57 -16.59 -18.08
C HIS A 3 -8.26 -15.10 -18.25
N ALA A 4 -7.79 -14.70 -19.44
CA ALA A 4 -7.54 -13.30 -19.80
C ALA A 4 -8.82 -12.44 -19.74
N ILE A 5 -9.95 -12.94 -20.27
CA ILE A 5 -11.22 -12.20 -20.24
C ILE A 5 -11.70 -11.98 -18.80
N ARG A 6 -11.55 -12.98 -17.91
CA ARG A 6 -11.91 -12.85 -16.49
C ARG A 6 -11.06 -11.81 -15.75
N LEU A 7 -9.77 -11.71 -16.08
CA LEU A 7 -8.89 -10.69 -15.52
C LEU A 7 -9.28 -9.29 -15.98
N SER A 8 -9.53 -9.11 -17.29
CA SER A 8 -9.93 -7.83 -17.89
C SER A 8 -11.27 -7.33 -17.33
N VAL A 9 -12.30 -8.18 -17.30
CA VAL A 9 -13.64 -7.80 -16.80
C VAL A 9 -13.56 -7.31 -15.36
N ALA A 10 -12.88 -8.05 -14.50
CA ALA A 10 -12.83 -7.68 -13.10
C ALA A 10 -11.84 -6.54 -12.81
N GLY A 11 -10.85 -6.31 -13.68
CA GLY A 11 -10.09 -5.05 -13.67
C GLY A 11 -10.99 -3.86 -13.99
N ALA A 12 -11.83 -3.98 -15.02
CA ALA A 12 -12.81 -2.95 -15.38
C ALA A 12 -13.81 -2.69 -14.25
N ILE A 13 -14.33 -3.74 -13.58
CA ILE A 13 -15.24 -3.58 -12.42
C ILE A 13 -14.57 -2.76 -11.30
N VAL A 14 -13.31 -3.04 -10.98
CA VAL A 14 -12.57 -2.29 -9.95
C VAL A 14 -12.39 -0.83 -10.34
N VAL A 15 -11.99 -0.56 -11.59
CA VAL A 15 -11.82 0.81 -12.11
C VAL A 15 -13.15 1.55 -12.10
N CYS A 16 -14.22 0.96 -12.63
CA CYS A 16 -15.55 1.54 -12.58
C CYS A 16 -16.02 1.79 -11.14
N GLY A 17 -15.69 0.90 -10.20
CA GLY A 17 -15.98 1.07 -8.78
C GLY A 17 -15.31 2.31 -8.19
N TRP A 18 -14.01 2.50 -8.43
CA TRP A 18 -13.28 3.71 -7.98
C TRP A 18 -13.80 4.99 -8.64
N VAL A 19 -14.11 4.95 -9.94
CA VAL A 19 -14.72 6.09 -10.64
C VAL A 19 -16.10 6.42 -10.05
N THR A 20 -16.91 5.40 -9.76
CA THR A 20 -18.23 5.58 -9.14
C THR A 20 -18.12 6.17 -7.73
N ILE A 21 -17.15 5.72 -6.93
CA ILE A 21 -16.85 6.32 -5.61
C ILE A 21 -16.51 7.80 -5.77
N GLY A 22 -15.59 8.14 -6.66
CA GLY A 22 -15.20 9.54 -6.90
C GLY A 22 -16.38 10.39 -7.36
N TRP A 23 -17.21 9.87 -8.27
CA TRP A 23 -18.41 10.55 -8.74
C TRP A 23 -19.46 10.75 -7.63
N LEU A 24 -19.67 9.74 -6.76
CA LEU A 24 -20.58 9.85 -5.62
C LEU A 24 -20.12 10.92 -4.62
N ILE A 25 -18.81 11.01 -4.36
CA ILE A 25 -18.25 11.98 -3.41
C ILE A 25 -18.25 13.39 -4.01
N VAL A 26 -17.73 13.57 -5.23
CA VAL A 26 -17.46 14.90 -5.80
C VAL A 26 -18.68 15.49 -6.50
N VAL A 27 -19.43 14.68 -7.25
CA VAL A 27 -20.54 15.18 -8.08
C VAL A 27 -21.87 15.10 -7.35
N HIS A 28 -22.12 13.98 -6.66
CA HIS A 28 -23.40 13.77 -5.97
C HIS A 28 -23.43 14.26 -4.53
N ASP A 29 -22.28 14.63 -3.97
CA ASP A 29 -22.09 15.02 -2.57
C ASP A 29 -22.93 14.14 -1.63
N VAL A 30 -22.66 12.83 -1.67
CA VAL A 30 -23.37 11.86 -0.83
C VAL A 30 -23.19 12.18 0.67
N GLY A 31 -22.12 12.91 1.03
CA GLY A 31 -21.87 13.43 2.36
C GLY A 31 -23.01 14.31 2.88
N ALA A 32 -23.50 15.25 2.05
CA ALA A 32 -24.60 16.15 2.41
C ALA A 32 -25.93 15.42 2.68
N ARG A 33 -26.12 14.24 2.10
CA ARG A 33 -27.36 13.43 2.28
C ARG A 33 -27.34 12.55 3.52
N GLY A 34 -26.19 12.43 4.19
CA GLY A 34 -26.01 11.65 5.40
C GLY A 34 -25.81 10.15 5.17
N ALA A 35 -25.10 9.52 6.11
CA ALA A 35 -24.67 8.12 6.04
C ALA A 35 -25.82 7.09 6.08
N THR A 36 -26.95 7.46 6.68
CA THR A 36 -28.13 6.58 6.81
C THR A 36 -29.08 6.66 5.62
N SER A 37 -28.84 7.56 4.67
CA SER A 37 -29.64 7.64 3.44
C SER A 37 -29.39 6.42 2.54
N PRO A 38 -30.35 6.01 1.67
CA PRO A 38 -30.15 4.87 0.77
C PRO A 38 -28.90 4.98 -0.11
N ILE A 39 -28.61 6.20 -0.59
CA ILE A 39 -27.41 6.48 -1.36
C ILE A 39 -26.14 6.48 -0.48
N GLY A 40 -26.25 6.95 0.77
CA GLY A 40 -25.18 6.86 1.77
C GLY A 40 -24.81 5.41 2.11
N LEU A 41 -25.79 4.55 2.32
CA LEU A 41 -25.58 3.12 2.56
C LEU A 41 -24.92 2.43 1.35
N THR A 42 -25.33 2.82 0.14
CA THR A 42 -24.72 2.33 -1.11
C THR A 42 -23.26 2.77 -1.22
N ALA A 43 -22.96 4.03 -0.90
CA ALA A 43 -21.60 4.54 -0.87
C ALA A 43 -20.74 3.79 0.16
N ILE A 44 -21.25 3.56 1.39
CA ILE A 44 -20.55 2.79 2.42
C ILE A 44 -20.24 1.36 1.93
N ALA A 45 -21.21 0.70 1.29
CA ALA A 45 -20.99 -0.62 0.72
C ALA A 45 -19.88 -0.61 -0.34
N LEU A 46 -19.85 0.41 -1.21
CA LEU A 46 -18.79 0.59 -2.20
C LEU A 46 -17.43 0.90 -1.57
N PHE A 47 -17.39 1.72 -0.52
CA PHE A 47 -16.17 2.08 0.20
C PHE A 47 -15.48 0.86 0.82
N ILE A 48 -16.23 -0.21 1.09
CA ILE A 48 -15.69 -1.49 1.56
C ILE A 48 -15.38 -2.42 0.38
N ALA A 49 -16.34 -2.61 -0.51
CA ALA A 49 -16.25 -3.60 -1.58
C ALA A 49 -15.14 -3.29 -2.59
N VAL A 50 -14.99 -2.02 -2.98
CA VAL A 50 -14.01 -1.62 -4.02
C VAL A 50 -12.57 -1.75 -3.53
N PRO A 51 -12.18 -1.25 -2.34
CA PRO A 51 -10.86 -1.52 -1.78
C PRO A 51 -10.63 -3.02 -1.57
N TYR A 52 -11.60 -3.75 -1.01
CA TYR A 52 -11.46 -5.19 -0.81
C TYR A 52 -11.13 -5.92 -2.12
N LEU A 53 -11.88 -5.67 -3.19
CA LEU A 53 -11.63 -6.29 -4.50
C LEU A 53 -10.29 -5.86 -5.11
N SER A 54 -9.86 -4.62 -4.87
CA SER A 54 -8.57 -4.09 -5.34
C SER A 54 -7.41 -4.83 -4.66
N PHE A 55 -7.45 -4.96 -3.34
CA PHE A 55 -6.33 -5.48 -2.56
C PHE A 55 -6.34 -7.00 -2.40
N LEU A 56 -7.50 -7.66 -2.44
CA LEU A 56 -7.60 -9.13 -2.43
C LEU A 56 -6.80 -9.76 -3.59
N ARG A 57 -6.87 -9.12 -4.76
CA ARG A 57 -6.12 -9.57 -5.95
C ARG A 57 -4.62 -9.41 -5.77
N LEU A 58 -4.19 -8.27 -5.24
CA LEU A 58 -2.79 -8.01 -4.93
C LEU A 58 -2.26 -8.97 -3.86
N ALA A 59 -3.00 -9.15 -2.76
CA ALA A 59 -2.61 -10.03 -1.66
C ALA A 59 -2.43 -11.48 -2.11
N ARG A 60 -3.36 -11.99 -2.93
CA ARG A 60 -3.24 -13.33 -3.54
C ARG A 60 -2.05 -13.44 -4.49
N HIS A 61 -1.80 -12.42 -5.29
CA HIS A 61 -0.68 -12.42 -6.25
C HIS A 61 0.69 -12.34 -5.57
N TRP A 62 0.75 -11.75 -4.37
CA TRP A 62 1.99 -11.53 -3.62
C TRP A 62 2.17 -12.44 -2.41
N SER A 63 1.22 -13.35 -2.16
CA SER A 63 1.20 -14.21 -0.97
C SER A 63 1.40 -13.39 0.32
N ALA A 64 0.76 -12.22 0.39
CA ALA A 64 0.93 -11.25 1.47
C ALA A 64 -0.25 -11.36 2.46
N PRO A 65 -0.15 -12.17 3.53
CA PRO A 65 -1.23 -12.32 4.48
C PRO A 65 -1.53 -10.99 5.18
N PHE A 66 -2.81 -10.73 5.45
CA PHE A 66 -3.33 -9.53 6.14
C PHE A 66 -3.20 -8.18 5.41
N PHE A 67 -2.41 -8.09 4.33
CA PHE A 67 -2.29 -6.85 3.54
C PHE A 67 -3.64 -6.37 3.00
N GLU A 68 -4.47 -7.29 2.52
CA GLU A 68 -5.81 -6.98 2.03
C GLU A 68 -6.70 -6.35 3.12
N ILE A 69 -6.61 -6.83 4.35
CA ILE A 69 -7.45 -6.36 5.47
C ILE A 69 -7.02 -4.95 5.86
N GLU A 70 -5.72 -4.76 6.06
CA GLU A 70 -5.14 -3.47 6.42
C GLU A 70 -5.45 -2.40 5.36
N ALA A 71 -5.22 -2.72 4.09
CA ALA A 71 -5.49 -1.81 2.98
C ALA A 71 -6.98 -1.50 2.84
N THR A 72 -7.84 -2.52 2.96
CA THR A 72 -9.30 -2.34 2.92
C THR A 72 -9.76 -1.44 4.05
N LEU A 73 -9.32 -1.69 5.29
CA LEU A 73 -9.71 -0.89 6.45
C LEU A 73 -9.22 0.56 6.31
N GLY A 74 -7.95 0.77 5.94
CA GLY A 74 -7.39 2.10 5.73
C GLY A 74 -8.19 2.91 4.72
N TRP A 75 -8.45 2.34 3.54
CA TRP A 75 -9.23 3.01 2.49
C TRP A 75 -10.71 3.17 2.85
N SER A 76 -11.36 2.18 3.45
CA SER A 76 -12.78 2.26 3.83
C SER A 76 -13.02 3.36 4.87
N VAL A 77 -12.18 3.40 5.91
CA VAL A 77 -12.27 4.41 6.96
C VAL A 77 -11.93 5.78 6.40
N PHE A 78 -10.89 5.90 5.57
CA PHE A 78 -10.52 7.16 4.94
C PHE A 78 -11.66 7.71 4.07
N LEU A 79 -12.24 6.90 3.20
CA LEU A 79 -13.37 7.30 2.35
C LEU A 79 -14.60 7.68 3.17
N GLY A 80 -14.88 6.93 4.24
CA GLY A 80 -15.98 7.22 5.17
C GLY A 80 -15.80 8.57 5.85
N VAL A 81 -14.62 8.84 6.41
CA VAL A 81 -14.29 10.13 7.05
C VAL A 81 -14.33 11.25 6.01
N LEU A 82 -13.68 11.08 4.86
CA LEU A 82 -13.66 12.07 3.78
C LEU A 82 -15.07 12.46 3.30
N THR A 83 -15.99 11.49 3.26
CA THR A 83 -17.33 11.71 2.70
C THR A 83 -18.32 12.23 3.74
N PHE A 84 -18.35 11.63 4.93
CA PHE A 84 -19.43 11.88 5.90
C PHE A 84 -19.02 12.78 7.06
N ARG A 85 -17.72 13.03 7.26
CA ARG A 85 -17.26 13.97 8.28
C ARG A 85 -17.14 15.36 7.68
N GLN A 86 -18.03 16.26 8.09
CA GLN A 86 -17.90 17.67 7.72
C GLN A 86 -16.67 18.29 8.40
N PRO A 87 -15.86 19.08 7.67
CA PRO A 87 -14.76 19.80 8.27
C PRO A 87 -15.32 20.83 9.27
N ALA A 88 -14.93 20.72 10.53
CA ALA A 88 -15.26 21.73 11.53
C ALA A 88 -14.52 23.04 11.20
N VAL A 89 -15.15 24.18 11.50
CA VAL A 89 -14.54 25.52 11.31
C VAL A 89 -13.22 25.64 12.07
N SER A 90 -13.13 25.01 13.24
CA SER A 90 -11.89 24.81 13.99
C SER A 90 -11.74 23.32 14.28
N PRO A 91 -10.98 22.56 13.46
CA PRO A 91 -10.84 21.13 13.66
C PRO A 91 -10.13 20.83 14.97
N SER A 92 -10.67 19.90 15.75
CA SER A 92 -10.00 19.42 16.96
C SER A 92 -8.80 18.53 16.60
N THR A 93 -7.86 18.35 17.53
CA THR A 93 -6.77 17.36 17.37
C THR A 93 -7.32 15.98 17.03
N PHE A 94 -8.47 15.61 17.61
CA PHE A 94 -9.14 14.35 17.32
C PHE A 94 -9.62 14.27 15.86
N ASP A 95 -10.22 15.32 15.32
CA ASP A 95 -10.68 15.34 13.91
C ASP A 95 -9.50 15.21 12.94
N ILE A 96 -8.38 15.88 13.25
CA ILE A 96 -7.14 15.77 12.48
C ILE A 96 -6.62 14.33 12.50
N LEU A 97 -6.52 13.72 13.69
CA LEU A 97 -6.07 12.32 13.82
C LEU A 97 -7.01 11.34 13.13
N LEU A 98 -8.32 11.56 13.22
CA LEU A 98 -9.34 10.73 12.59
C LEU A 98 -9.25 10.77 11.07
N PHE A 99 -8.77 11.87 10.49
CA PHE A 99 -8.49 11.97 9.05
C PHE A 99 -7.10 11.42 8.70
N LEU A 100 -6.07 11.80 9.45
CA LEU A 100 -4.67 11.55 9.12
C LEU A 100 -4.28 10.08 9.30
N ALA A 101 -4.78 9.41 10.34
CA ALA A 101 -4.49 8.01 10.62
C ALA A 101 -4.96 7.08 9.47
N PRO A 102 -6.24 7.09 9.05
CA PRO A 102 -6.67 6.23 7.95
C PRO A 102 -6.05 6.65 6.61
N LEU A 103 -5.81 7.96 6.38
CA LEU A 103 -5.06 8.40 5.20
C LEU A 103 -3.64 7.81 5.17
N THR A 104 -2.96 7.79 6.31
CA THR A 104 -1.62 7.19 6.43
C THR A 104 -1.64 5.71 6.08
N VAL A 105 -2.60 4.95 6.61
CA VAL A 105 -2.73 3.51 6.33
C VAL A 105 -3.10 3.26 4.86
N ALA A 106 -4.04 4.03 4.31
CA ALA A 106 -4.45 3.95 2.91
C ALA A 106 -3.28 4.20 1.96
N LEU A 107 -2.49 5.25 2.24
CA LEU A 107 -1.33 5.61 1.46
C LEU A 107 -0.18 4.61 1.65
N ALA A 108 0.04 4.12 2.88
CA ALA A 108 1.02 3.08 3.17
C ALA A 108 0.75 1.83 2.34
N ALA A 109 -0.51 1.40 2.23
CA ALA A 109 -0.88 0.24 1.40
C ALA A 109 -0.49 0.42 -0.07
N CYS A 110 -0.73 1.61 -0.64
CA CYS A 110 -0.29 1.94 -2.00
C CYS A 110 1.23 1.97 -2.13
N CYS A 111 1.94 2.61 -1.19
CA CYS A 111 3.39 2.69 -1.21
C CYS A 111 4.04 1.30 -1.03
N THR A 112 3.49 0.44 -0.17
CA THR A 112 3.91 -0.96 -0.01
C THR A 112 3.75 -1.74 -1.30
N ALA A 113 2.59 -1.59 -1.96
CA ALA A 113 2.32 -2.23 -3.25
C ALA A 113 3.33 -1.82 -4.32
N ILE A 114 3.63 -0.52 -4.43
CA ILE A 114 4.62 0.01 -5.36
C ILE A 114 6.02 -0.50 -4.99
N ALA A 115 6.42 -0.39 -3.72
CA ALA A 115 7.74 -0.82 -3.25
C ALA A 115 7.96 -2.33 -3.48
N PHE A 116 6.95 -3.15 -3.23
CA PHE A 116 7.05 -4.59 -3.47
C PHE A 116 7.18 -4.91 -4.96
N ALA A 117 6.38 -4.25 -5.81
CA ALA A 117 6.46 -4.42 -7.26
C ALA A 117 7.81 -3.96 -7.84
N THR A 118 8.37 -2.85 -7.35
CA THR A 118 9.68 -2.36 -7.78
C THR A 118 10.81 -3.27 -7.29
N MET A 119 10.76 -3.75 -6.06
CA MET A 119 11.73 -4.71 -5.53
C MET A 119 11.74 -6.01 -6.33
N ARG A 120 10.57 -6.58 -6.65
CA ARG A 120 10.48 -7.79 -7.49
C ARG A 120 11.08 -7.58 -8.88
N ARG A 121 10.82 -6.43 -9.51
CA ARG A 121 11.38 -6.09 -10.84
C ARG A 121 12.89 -5.85 -10.81
N ALA A 122 13.39 -5.14 -9.79
CA ALA A 122 14.80 -4.75 -9.70
C ALA A 122 15.71 -5.88 -9.22
N ALA A 123 15.21 -6.76 -8.35
CA ALA A 123 16.00 -7.85 -7.80
C ALA A 123 16.05 -9.06 -8.73
N GLY A 124 15.02 -9.31 -9.55
CA GLY A 124 14.88 -10.59 -10.26
C GLY A 124 14.81 -11.80 -9.33
N VAL A 125 14.57 -11.58 -8.03
CA VAL A 125 14.57 -12.61 -6.99
C VAL A 125 13.15 -12.75 -6.43
N GLU A 126 12.67 -13.99 -6.34
CA GLU A 126 11.42 -14.36 -5.66
C GLU A 126 11.47 -14.16 -4.13
N ASP A 127 12.65 -13.99 -3.54
CA ASP A 127 12.91 -13.79 -2.10
C ASP A 127 12.69 -12.35 -1.60
N SER A 128 12.07 -11.45 -2.38
CA SER A 128 11.79 -10.10 -1.87
C SER A 128 10.83 -10.18 -0.67
N SER A 129 11.31 -9.82 0.52
CA SER A 129 10.52 -9.86 1.75
C SER A 129 9.40 -8.81 1.71
N PHE A 130 8.15 -9.27 1.79
CA PHE A 130 6.98 -8.38 1.86
C PHE A 130 7.02 -7.47 3.10
N VAL A 131 7.64 -7.95 4.20
CA VAL A 131 7.80 -7.18 5.44
C VAL A 131 8.65 -5.94 5.21
N ASP A 132 9.72 -6.05 4.42
CA ASP A 132 10.58 -4.92 4.09
C ASP A 132 9.86 -3.90 3.21
N ALA A 133 9.08 -4.37 2.22
CA ALA A 133 8.24 -3.51 1.40
C ALA A 133 7.16 -2.80 2.23
N ARG A 134 6.58 -3.48 3.23
CA ARG A 134 5.61 -2.89 4.15
C ARG A 134 6.24 -1.78 4.99
N ARG A 135 7.40 -2.04 5.59
CA ARG A 135 8.17 -1.03 6.34
C ARG A 135 8.49 0.21 5.49
N ARG A 136 8.99 0.00 4.26
CA ARG A 136 9.27 1.12 3.34
C ARG A 136 8.00 1.87 2.92
N GLY A 137 6.89 1.16 2.72
CA GLY A 137 5.60 1.77 2.40
C GLY A 137 5.11 2.72 3.50
N TYR A 138 5.22 2.31 4.76
CA TYR A 138 4.86 3.14 5.91
C TYR A 138 5.76 4.37 6.08
N MET A 139 7.07 4.20 5.91
CA MET A 139 7.99 5.34 5.98
C MET A 139 7.68 6.34 4.87
N ALA A 140 7.48 5.85 3.63
CA ALA A 140 7.12 6.68 2.50
C ALA A 140 5.79 7.42 2.71
N SER A 141 4.75 6.76 3.23
CA SER A 141 3.45 7.41 3.48
C SER A 141 3.53 8.50 4.54
N ILE A 142 4.24 8.26 5.65
CA ILE A 142 4.44 9.27 6.70
C ILE A 142 5.20 10.47 6.13
N THR A 143 6.24 10.22 5.33
CA THR A 143 7.00 11.28 4.66
C THR A 143 6.13 12.09 3.71
N ILE A 144 5.32 11.44 2.86
CA ILE A 144 4.40 12.14 1.94
C ILE A 144 3.39 12.99 2.70
N ILE A 145 2.84 12.47 3.81
CA ILE A 145 1.88 13.20 4.63
C ILE A 145 2.54 14.40 5.32
N ALA A 146 3.70 14.20 5.95
CA ALA A 146 4.44 15.29 6.58
C ALA A 146 4.79 16.40 5.57
N LEU A 147 5.22 16.00 4.36
CA LEU A 147 5.46 16.92 3.26
C LEU A 147 4.20 17.67 2.82
N GLY A 148 3.08 16.95 2.66
CA GLY A 148 1.80 17.54 2.32
C GLY A 148 1.32 18.56 3.36
N MET A 149 1.52 18.27 4.65
CA MET A 149 1.19 19.20 5.74
C MET A 149 2.08 20.44 5.70
N LEU A 150 3.41 20.29 5.53
CA LEU A 150 4.32 21.42 5.40
C LEU A 150 4.01 22.29 4.17
N ALA A 151 3.63 21.66 3.05
CA ALA A 151 3.18 22.37 1.85
C ALA A 151 1.85 23.11 2.09
N GLY A 152 0.89 22.46 2.75
CA GLY A 152 -0.41 23.07 3.09
C GLY A 152 -0.28 24.27 4.03
N LEU A 153 0.71 24.27 4.92
CA LEU A 153 1.03 25.41 5.79
C LEU A 153 1.75 26.56 5.06
N GLY A 154 2.01 26.43 3.76
CA GLY A 154 2.78 27.42 2.99
C GLY A 154 4.26 27.50 3.36
N VAL A 155 4.74 26.59 4.24
CA VAL A 155 6.14 26.51 4.69
C VAL A 155 7.03 25.91 3.60
N LEU A 156 6.44 25.07 2.74
CA LEU A 156 7.13 24.41 1.65
C LEU A 156 6.77 25.06 0.32
N SER A 157 7.75 25.71 -0.31
CA SER A 157 7.62 26.10 -1.72
C SER A 157 7.58 24.83 -2.60
N LEU A 158 6.94 24.90 -3.76
CA LEU A 158 6.87 23.78 -4.72
C LEU A 158 8.26 23.23 -5.07
N VAL A 159 9.27 24.11 -5.11
CA VAL A 159 10.68 23.77 -5.34
C VAL A 159 11.27 22.97 -4.17
N LEU A 160 11.00 23.38 -2.93
CA LEU A 160 11.45 22.66 -1.72
C LEU A 160 10.77 21.29 -1.58
N GLY A 161 9.50 21.18 -1.95
CA GLY A 161 8.79 19.90 -1.96
C GLY A 161 9.38 18.91 -2.98
N LEU A 162 9.67 19.38 -4.18
CA LEU A 162 10.31 18.57 -5.22
C LEU A 162 11.75 18.19 -4.84
N LEU A 163 12.49 19.10 -4.22
CA LEU A 163 13.82 18.83 -3.66
C LEU A 163 13.76 17.74 -2.58
N LEU A 164 12.78 17.79 -1.67
CA LEU A 164 12.70 16.82 -0.58
C LEU A 164 12.26 15.44 -1.07
N VAL A 165 11.33 15.37 -2.03
CA VAL A 165 11.02 14.12 -2.74
C VAL A 165 12.27 13.56 -3.41
N THR A 166 13.07 14.43 -4.05
CA THR A 166 14.34 14.03 -4.69
C THR A 166 15.33 13.50 -3.65
N VAL A 167 15.48 14.15 -2.49
CA VAL A 167 16.36 13.70 -1.39
C VAL A 167 15.91 12.36 -0.83
N VAL A 168 14.61 12.15 -0.63
CA VAL A 168 14.05 10.87 -0.13
C VAL A 168 14.29 9.75 -1.15
N VAL A 169 14.05 10.01 -2.43
CA VAL A 169 14.35 9.08 -3.52
C VAL A 169 15.86 8.78 -3.58
N LEU A 170 16.71 9.80 -3.44
CA LEU A 170 18.17 9.64 -3.45
C LEU A 170 18.66 8.86 -2.23
N ALA A 171 18.08 9.09 -1.05
CA ALA A 171 18.41 8.36 0.17
C ALA A 171 18.01 6.88 0.05
N GLU A 172 16.81 6.58 -0.44
CA GLU A 172 16.38 5.20 -0.75
C GLU A 172 17.28 4.56 -1.82
N LEU A 173 17.68 5.30 -2.85
CA LEU A 173 18.60 4.83 -3.88
C LEU A 173 19.99 4.51 -3.28
N LEU A 174 20.51 5.38 -2.43
CA LEU A 174 21.80 5.21 -1.74
C LEU A 174 21.76 4.02 -0.78
N ILE A 175 20.67 3.85 -0.03
CA ILE A 175 20.43 2.67 0.83
C ILE A 175 20.33 1.40 -0.01
N ALA A 176 19.65 1.44 -1.16
CA ALA A 176 19.55 0.29 -2.06
C ALA A 176 20.89 -0.08 -2.69
N LEU A 177 21.76 0.91 -2.97
CA LEU A 177 23.09 0.70 -3.53
C LEU A 177 24.10 0.21 -2.48
N HIS A 178 24.06 0.74 -1.25
CA HIS A 178 24.99 0.38 -0.17
C HIS A 178 24.51 -0.79 0.69
N GLY A 179 23.20 -1.04 0.74
CA GLY A 179 22.55 -2.09 1.51
C GLY A 179 22.50 -3.44 0.80
N ARG A 180 23.33 -3.67 -0.24
CA ARG A 180 23.64 -5.03 -0.71
C ARG A 180 24.81 -5.58 0.12
N PRO A 181 24.59 -6.29 1.24
CA PRO A 181 25.58 -7.23 1.68
C PRO A 181 25.71 -8.27 0.56
N ARG A 182 26.91 -8.30 -0.02
CA ARG A 182 27.45 -9.36 -0.86
C ARG A 182 26.94 -10.70 -0.32
N ARG A 183 25.92 -11.31 -0.96
CA ARG A 183 25.45 -12.67 -0.60
C ARG A 183 26.67 -13.55 -0.79
N GLY A 184 27.31 -13.88 0.33
CA GLY A 184 28.53 -14.64 0.40
C GLY A 184 28.29 -15.96 -0.30
N ARG A 185 28.83 -16.06 -1.51
CA ARG A 185 29.13 -17.29 -2.21
C ARG A 185 30.21 -18.02 -1.41
N HIS A 186 29.84 -18.72 -0.33
CA HIS A 186 30.60 -19.76 0.38
C HIS A 186 29.56 -20.38 1.33
N VAL A 187 29.12 -21.65 1.24
CA VAL A 187 29.91 -22.87 1.17
C VAL A 187 29.12 -23.96 0.41
N ASN A 188 29.44 -24.13 -0.88
CA ASN A 188 29.54 -25.47 -1.45
C ASN A 188 30.94 -25.97 -1.09
N ALA A 189 31.09 -26.56 0.09
CA ALA A 189 32.22 -27.41 0.45
C ALA A 189 31.78 -28.28 1.63
N LEU A 190 31.03 -29.34 1.31
CA LEU A 190 31.08 -30.65 1.97
C LEU A 190 30.24 -31.63 1.15
N SER A 191 30.68 -31.80 -0.09
CA SER A 191 30.69 -33.10 -0.73
C SER A 191 31.47 -34.08 0.16
N ALA A 192 30.80 -35.05 0.77
CA ALA A 192 31.27 -36.44 0.79
C ALA A 192 30.19 -37.41 1.35
N PRO A 193 30.02 -38.59 0.73
CA PRO A 193 28.98 -39.58 1.08
C PRO A 193 29.42 -40.48 2.24
N ALA A 194 28.53 -40.73 3.20
CA ALA A 194 28.75 -41.70 4.27
C ALA A 194 28.35 -43.13 3.83
N SER A 195 28.87 -43.58 2.68
CA SER A 195 28.75 -44.96 2.21
C SER A 195 30.11 -45.68 2.31
N ALA A 196 30.68 -45.79 3.51
CA ALA A 196 31.84 -46.65 3.79
C ALA A 196 32.15 -46.72 5.31
N ARG A 197 31.41 -47.56 6.05
CA ARG A 197 31.72 -48.15 7.38
C ARG A 197 30.40 -48.77 7.85
N SER A 198 30.14 -50.06 7.73
CA SER A 198 30.80 -51.10 8.51
C SER A 198 30.22 -52.44 8.04
N GLY A 199 31.08 -53.27 7.46
CA GLY A 199 30.89 -54.71 7.36
C GLY A 199 32.25 -55.35 7.56
N ARG A 200 32.52 -55.86 8.77
CA ARG A 200 33.41 -57.00 9.13
C ARG A 200 33.83 -56.96 10.60
N GLY A 201 33.79 -58.13 11.23
CA GLY A 201 34.25 -58.44 12.58
C GLY A 201 33.12 -59.11 13.38
N SER A 202 32.76 -60.34 13.02
CA SER A 202 33.19 -61.61 13.67
C SER A 202 32.29 -61.99 14.83
#